data_AF-A0A444IXP5-F1
#
_entry.id   AF-A0A444IXP5-F1
#
_cell.length_a   1.000
_cell.length_b   1.000
_cell.length_c   1.000
_cell.angle_alpha   90.00
_cell.angle_beta   90.00
_cell.angle_gamma   90.00
#
_symmetry.space_group_name_H-M   'P 1'
#
loop_
_entity.id
_entity.type
_entity.pdbx_description
1 polymer ?
#
loop_
_entity_poly.entity_id
_entity_poly.type
_entity_poly.pdbx_seq_one_letter_code
_entity_poly.pdbx_strand_id
1 'polypeptide(L)'
;MDALPKKITVSASQLLTLPFLFVLCFLFTPLHIQAARAEPSDIVVNKTMTSFSKIPGMTKRELEYGRQVIEQMNYNSQRITRHISLLPGANFGQCKEIWAMLESKKASFDQILAFEQWVKLPDATMPLAVQVLETIRDLTREEVKCLRAFLGISKQRADAILSLIPPIVAMEPSGNFASRKMFAVRGITAEQALDNLSIIEKFTDKQAWVYAAFAETKRMDARTVTDALPLFLQLRDDAAWNMRTLIKKDKLNRNAAWRWLISYFAHPVQVQEKQYYRYDGRERTQLLDAFYAAGEELVWTINSLHAVSDEYGMEISSSSLQAMPKEDLQRLFAKLSQ
;
A
#
# COMPACT_ATOMS: atom_id res chain seq x y z
N MET A 1 -21.56 -14.02 52.58
CA MET A 1 -21.45 -15.08 53.60
C MET A 1 -20.39 -16.07 53.14
N ASP A 2 -19.14 -15.64 52.99
CA ASP A 2 -18.18 -15.23 54.03
C ASP A 2 -17.35 -16.41 54.53
N ALA A 3 -16.13 -16.45 53.98
CA ALA A 3 -14.84 -16.71 54.62
C ALA A 3 -14.71 -17.80 55.71
N LEU A 4 -13.75 -18.72 55.54
CA LEU A 4 -12.37 -18.46 56.00
C LEU A 4 -11.39 -19.57 55.52
N PRO A 5 -10.13 -19.21 55.22
CA PRO A 5 -9.12 -20.08 54.63
C PRO A 5 -8.21 -20.77 55.66
N LYS A 6 -7.67 -21.93 55.27
CA LYS A 6 -6.63 -22.68 56.00
C LYS A 6 -5.32 -21.89 56.06
N LYS A 7 -4.82 -21.72 57.29
CA LYS A 7 -3.49 -21.20 57.62
C LYS A 7 -2.40 -22.10 57.03
N ILE A 8 -1.45 -21.48 56.31
CA ILE A 8 -0.09 -22.01 56.16
C ILE A 8 0.84 -21.00 56.82
N THR A 9 1.42 -21.42 57.93
CA THR A 9 2.48 -20.75 58.68
C THR A 9 3.80 -20.89 57.92
N VAL A 10 4.38 -19.77 57.50
CA VAL A 10 5.76 -19.69 57.01
C VAL A 10 6.63 -19.18 58.15
N SER A 11 7.61 -20.00 58.53
CA SER A 11 8.62 -19.71 59.56
C SER A 11 9.65 -18.71 59.02
N ALA A 12 9.80 -17.59 59.73
CA ALA A 12 10.76 -16.53 59.46
C ALA A 12 12.12 -16.86 60.08
N SER A 13 12.92 -17.68 59.42
CA SER A 13 14.34 -17.87 59.79
C SER A 13 15.11 -18.55 58.66
N GLN A 14 15.29 -17.84 57.53
CA GLN A 14 16.24 -18.22 56.47
C GLN A 14 16.57 -17.06 55.51
N LEU A 15 16.62 -15.84 56.05
CA LEU A 15 17.08 -14.63 55.35
C LEU A 15 18.27 -14.09 56.14
N LEU A 16 19.49 -14.49 55.77
CA LEU A 16 20.77 -13.79 56.04
C LEU A 16 21.94 -14.79 55.88
N THR A 17 22.33 -15.11 54.65
CA THR A 17 23.70 -15.57 54.31
C THR A 17 23.80 -15.77 52.80
N LEU A 18 23.82 -14.69 51.99
CA LEU A 18 24.35 -14.75 50.61
C LEU A 18 24.56 -13.42 49.86
N PRO A 19 24.70 -12.21 50.46
CA PRO A 19 25.08 -11.02 49.68
C PRO A 19 26.60 -10.77 49.64
N PHE A 20 27.46 -11.76 49.90
CA PHE A 20 28.92 -11.56 49.95
C PHE A 20 29.72 -12.16 48.77
N LEU A 21 29.06 -12.81 47.82
CA LEU A 21 29.73 -13.43 46.66
C LEU A 21 29.53 -12.69 45.33
N PHE A 22 28.76 -11.59 45.31
CA PHE A 22 28.47 -10.83 44.10
C PHE A 22 29.33 -9.57 43.90
N VAL A 23 30.13 -9.18 44.89
CA VAL A 23 30.97 -7.97 44.84
C VAL A 23 32.42 -8.28 44.43
N LEU A 24 32.83 -9.55 44.43
CA LEU A 24 34.22 -9.94 44.13
C LEU A 24 34.50 -10.32 42.65
N CYS A 25 33.49 -10.36 41.78
CA CYS A 25 33.67 -10.65 40.35
C CYS A 25 33.85 -9.40 39.46
N PHE A 26 33.81 -8.19 40.02
CA PHE A 26 33.90 -6.94 39.25
C PHE A 26 35.25 -6.20 39.36
N LEU A 27 36.25 -6.75 40.05
CA LEU A 27 37.49 -6.02 40.31
C LEU A 27 38.76 -6.50 39.58
N PHE A 28 38.72 -7.60 38.80
CA PHE A 28 39.93 -8.04 38.08
C PHE A 28 39.64 -8.73 36.72
N THR A 29 39.38 -7.95 35.67
CA THR A 29 39.81 -8.29 34.30
C THR A 29 40.08 -7.01 33.51
N PRO A 30 41.33 -6.70 33.12
CA PRO A 30 41.60 -5.75 32.05
C PRO A 30 41.43 -6.49 30.73
N LEU A 31 40.17 -6.70 30.33
CA LEU A 31 39.87 -7.17 28.99
C LEU A 31 39.78 -5.93 28.11
N HIS A 32 40.87 -5.65 27.40
CA HIS A 32 40.85 -4.87 26.16
C HIS A 32 39.90 -5.56 25.18
N ILE A 33 38.60 -5.31 25.32
CA ILE A 33 37.63 -5.52 24.26
C ILE A 33 37.78 -4.29 23.36
N GLN A 34 38.77 -4.34 22.47
CA GLN A 34 38.64 -3.70 21.17
C GLN A 34 37.53 -4.45 20.43
N ALA A 35 36.28 -4.18 20.81
CA ALA A 35 35.20 -4.28 19.85
C ALA A 35 35.52 -3.19 18.84
N ALA A 36 36.19 -3.56 17.75
CA ALA A 36 36.21 -2.75 16.56
C ALA A 36 34.75 -2.40 16.28
N ARG A 37 34.37 -1.14 16.54
CA ARG A 37 33.10 -0.60 16.09
C ARG A 37 33.18 -0.64 14.57
N ALA A 38 32.78 -1.76 13.98
CA ALA A 38 32.41 -1.78 12.58
C ALA A 38 31.40 -0.66 12.42
N GLU A 39 31.73 0.35 11.62
CA GLU A 39 30.79 1.42 11.39
C GLU A 39 29.50 0.80 10.80
N PRO A 40 28.31 1.40 11.05
CA PRO A 40 27.07 0.87 10.48
C PRO A 40 27.15 0.64 8.96
N SER A 41 27.98 1.40 8.25
CA SER A 41 28.37 1.20 6.84
C SER A 41 29.03 -0.16 6.60
N ASP A 42 30.05 -0.52 7.37
CA ASP A 42 30.79 -1.79 7.23
C ASP A 42 29.88 -3.00 7.44
N ILE A 43 28.95 -2.93 8.38
CA ILE A 43 28.00 -4.03 8.65
C ILE A 43 27.10 -4.26 7.43
N VAL A 44 26.57 -3.19 6.83
CA VAL A 44 25.70 -3.29 5.65
C VAL A 44 26.51 -3.79 4.44
N VAL A 45 27.71 -3.26 4.21
CA VAL A 45 28.61 -3.70 3.14
C VAL A 45 28.93 -5.19 3.29
N ASN A 46 29.32 -5.64 4.48
CA ASN A 46 29.63 -7.05 4.74
C ASN A 46 28.42 -7.95 4.53
N LYS A 47 27.22 -7.52 4.93
CA LYS A 47 25.98 -8.26 4.66
C LYS A 47 25.69 -8.38 3.16
N THR A 48 25.95 -7.30 2.41
CA THR A 48 25.79 -7.27 0.95
C THR A 48 26.80 -8.18 0.27
N MET A 49 28.07 -8.09 0.65
CA MET A 49 29.13 -8.98 0.17
C MET A 49 28.86 -10.45 0.47
N THR A 50 28.29 -10.77 1.63
CA THR A 50 27.89 -12.14 1.99
C THR A 50 26.83 -12.72 1.06
N SER A 51 25.96 -11.88 0.50
CA SER A 51 24.94 -12.32 -0.46
C SER A 51 25.54 -12.39 -1.86
N PHE A 52 26.31 -11.37 -2.24
CA PHE A 52 26.97 -11.26 -3.53
C PHE A 52 27.97 -12.40 -3.79
N SER A 53 28.71 -12.85 -2.77
CA SER A 53 29.66 -13.96 -2.90
C SER A 53 29.01 -15.33 -3.15
N LYS A 54 27.68 -15.43 -3.00
CA LYS A 54 26.92 -16.67 -3.28
C LYS A 54 26.53 -16.82 -4.75
N ILE A 55 26.80 -15.82 -5.59
CA ILE A 55 26.60 -15.93 -7.04
C ILE A 55 27.46 -17.08 -7.58
N PRO A 56 26.88 -18.07 -8.29
CA PRO A 56 27.64 -19.18 -8.84
C PRO A 56 28.69 -18.73 -9.86
N GLY A 57 29.89 -19.35 -9.81
CA GLY A 57 30.93 -19.13 -10.83
C GLY A 57 31.76 -17.85 -10.68
N MET A 58 31.62 -17.11 -9.57
CA MET A 58 32.37 -15.88 -9.33
C MET A 58 33.88 -16.08 -9.29
N THR A 59 34.62 -15.26 -10.05
CA THR A 59 36.07 -15.19 -9.97
C THR A 59 36.54 -14.24 -8.85
N LYS A 60 37.80 -14.39 -8.41
CA LYS A 60 38.41 -13.47 -7.43
C LYS A 60 38.40 -12.01 -7.90
N ARG A 61 38.60 -11.78 -9.19
CA ARG A 61 38.59 -10.43 -9.80
C ARG A 61 37.20 -9.81 -9.73
N GLU A 62 36.16 -10.59 -9.99
CA GLU A 62 34.77 -10.10 -9.93
C GLU A 62 34.31 -9.84 -8.49
N LEU A 63 34.77 -10.64 -7.52
CA LEU A 63 34.51 -10.38 -6.10
C LEU A 63 35.17 -9.08 -5.63
N GLU A 64 36.41 -8.83 -6.04
CA GLU A 64 37.13 -7.61 -5.70
C GLU A 64 36.48 -6.38 -6.35
N TYR A 65 36.14 -6.47 -7.63
CA TYR A 65 35.39 -5.42 -8.32
C TYR A 65 34.04 -5.14 -7.63
N GLY A 66 33.28 -6.19 -7.34
CA GLY A 66 31.98 -6.05 -6.69
C GLY A 66 32.09 -5.40 -5.30
N ARG A 67 33.14 -5.70 -4.53
CA ARG A 67 33.42 -5.04 -3.25
C ARG A 67 33.59 -3.53 -3.42
N GLN A 68 34.44 -3.11 -4.35
CA GLN A 68 34.71 -1.69 -4.61
C GLN A 68 33.43 -0.94 -4.98
N VAL A 69 32.57 -1.56 -5.80
CA VAL A 69 31.28 -0.97 -6.17
C VAL A 69 30.33 -0.92 -4.96
N ILE A 70 30.17 -2.03 -4.22
CA ILE A 70 29.23 -2.13 -3.08
C ILE A 70 29.59 -1.14 -1.97
N GLU A 71 30.87 -0.90 -1.71
CA GLU A 71 31.35 0.08 -0.72
C GLU A 71 30.93 1.52 -1.06
N GLN A 72 30.78 1.83 -2.34
CA GLN A 72 30.37 3.16 -2.81
C GLN A 72 28.84 3.28 -3.00
N MET A 73 28.12 2.16 -2.99
CA MET A 73 26.67 2.15 -3.16
C MET A 73 25.95 2.77 -1.96
N ASN A 74 24.91 3.56 -2.24
CA ASN A 74 23.94 3.93 -1.23
C ASN A 74 23.21 2.69 -0.67
N TYR A 75 22.63 2.82 0.53
CA TYR A 75 21.95 1.73 1.23
C TYR A 75 20.87 1.02 0.39
N ASN A 76 20.12 1.80 -0.40
CA ASN A 76 19.03 1.30 -1.24
C ASN A 76 19.55 0.42 -2.38
N SER A 77 20.62 0.82 -3.04
CA SER A 77 21.29 -0.01 -4.06
C SER A 77 21.88 -1.28 -3.44
N GLN A 78 22.47 -1.18 -2.24
CA GLN A 78 22.97 -2.36 -1.52
C GLN A 78 21.84 -3.36 -1.15
N ARG A 79 20.64 -2.88 -0.81
CA ARG A 79 19.45 -3.74 -0.61
C ARG A 79 19.09 -4.52 -1.86
N ILE A 80 19.00 -3.83 -3.00
CA ILE A 80 18.70 -4.48 -4.28
C ILE A 80 19.79 -5.50 -4.61
N THR A 81 21.07 -5.12 -4.51
CA THR A 81 22.21 -6.03 -4.75
C THR A 81 22.12 -7.30 -3.89
N ARG A 82 21.74 -7.19 -2.61
CA ARG A 82 21.51 -8.35 -1.74
C ARG A 82 20.46 -9.30 -2.29
N HIS A 83 19.33 -8.78 -2.73
CA HIS A 83 18.22 -9.61 -3.19
C HIS A 83 18.52 -10.27 -4.54
N ILE A 84 19.06 -9.52 -5.51
CA ILE A 84 19.32 -10.05 -6.85
C ILE A 84 20.44 -11.11 -6.85
N SER A 85 21.41 -10.98 -5.94
CA SER A 85 22.51 -11.95 -5.81
C SER A 85 22.05 -13.34 -5.38
N LEU A 86 20.84 -13.43 -4.81
CA LEU A 86 20.26 -14.68 -4.31
C LEU A 86 19.21 -15.27 -5.25
N LEU A 87 18.93 -14.60 -6.38
CA LEU A 87 17.94 -15.10 -7.34
C LEU A 87 18.49 -16.26 -8.18
N PRO A 88 17.65 -17.23 -8.57
CA PRO A 88 17.97 -18.20 -9.60
C PRO A 88 18.51 -17.51 -10.87
N GLY A 89 19.62 -18.03 -11.40
CA GLY A 89 20.29 -17.48 -12.57
C GLY A 89 21.16 -16.24 -12.33
N ALA A 90 21.35 -15.83 -11.06
CA ALA A 90 22.23 -14.72 -10.72
C ALA A 90 23.63 -14.91 -11.31
N ASN A 91 24.15 -13.86 -11.94
CA ASN A 91 25.49 -13.80 -12.49
C ASN A 91 26.03 -12.36 -12.42
N PHE A 92 27.35 -12.24 -12.50
CA PHE A 92 28.05 -10.96 -12.38
C PHE A 92 27.68 -9.95 -13.48
N GLY A 93 27.46 -10.41 -14.71
CA GLY A 93 27.10 -9.56 -15.84
C GLY A 93 25.81 -8.77 -15.58
N GLN A 94 24.75 -9.46 -15.16
CA GLN A 94 23.46 -8.85 -14.85
C GLN A 94 23.49 -8.01 -13.57
N CYS A 95 24.35 -8.34 -12.59
CA CYS A 95 24.59 -7.45 -11.46
C CYS A 95 25.11 -6.09 -11.93
N LYS A 96 26.11 -6.06 -12.83
CA LYS A 96 26.65 -4.80 -13.36
C LYS A 96 25.60 -3.98 -14.10
N GLU A 97 24.75 -4.64 -14.88
CA GLU A 97 23.64 -4.00 -15.59
C GLU A 97 22.69 -3.31 -14.60
N ILE A 98 22.29 -4.01 -13.54
CA ILE A 98 21.45 -3.45 -12.48
C ILE A 98 22.16 -2.30 -11.74
N TRP A 99 23.45 -2.40 -11.50
CA TRP A 99 24.21 -1.32 -10.85
C TRP A 99 24.25 -0.05 -11.71
N ALA A 100 24.52 -0.19 -13.01
CA ALA A 100 24.48 0.93 -13.95
C ALA A 100 23.09 1.59 -14.01
N MET A 101 22.02 0.77 -13.99
CA MET A 101 20.65 1.28 -13.88
C MET A 101 20.45 2.08 -12.60
N LEU A 102 20.87 1.57 -11.44
CA LEU A 102 20.66 2.26 -10.16
C LEU A 102 21.48 3.54 -10.00
N GLU A 103 22.61 3.63 -10.68
CA GLU A 103 23.42 4.84 -10.76
C GLU A 103 22.73 5.92 -11.62
N SER A 104 22.16 5.54 -12.77
CA SER A 104 21.52 6.49 -13.69
C SER A 104 20.25 7.13 -13.13
N LYS A 105 19.45 6.36 -12.38
CA LYS A 105 18.27 6.88 -11.68
C LYS A 105 17.98 6.10 -10.41
N LYS A 106 17.96 6.80 -9.28
CA LYS A 106 17.75 6.18 -7.97
C LYS A 106 16.31 5.69 -7.84
N ALA A 107 16.13 4.48 -7.31
CA ALA A 107 14.83 3.98 -6.91
C ALA A 107 14.39 4.63 -5.58
N SER A 108 13.11 5.01 -5.49
CA SER A 108 12.52 5.48 -4.24
C SER A 108 12.38 4.33 -3.23
N PHE A 109 12.16 4.67 -1.96
CA PHE A 109 11.96 3.66 -0.91
C PHE A 109 10.75 2.75 -1.20
N ASP A 110 9.63 3.32 -1.67
CA ASP A 110 8.42 2.56 -1.99
C ASP A 110 8.64 1.61 -3.18
N GLN A 111 9.39 2.05 -4.20
CA GLN A 111 9.77 1.22 -5.35
C GLN A 111 10.65 0.03 -4.92
N ILE A 112 11.58 0.26 -3.99
CA ILE A 112 12.43 -0.82 -3.46
C ILE A 112 11.60 -1.81 -2.66
N LEU A 113 10.65 -1.35 -1.85
CA LEU A 113 9.75 -2.26 -1.13
C LEU A 113 8.91 -3.11 -2.08
N ALA A 114 8.45 -2.55 -3.20
CA ALA A 114 7.75 -3.32 -4.23
C ALA A 114 8.67 -4.38 -4.85
N PHE A 115 9.90 -4.01 -5.21
CA PHE A 115 10.89 -4.94 -5.73
C PHE A 115 11.23 -6.06 -4.71
N GLU A 116 11.40 -5.72 -3.43
CA GLU A 116 11.66 -6.70 -2.37
C GLU A 116 10.48 -7.63 -2.08
N GLN A 117 9.25 -7.20 -2.34
CA GLN A 117 8.08 -8.07 -2.31
C GLN A 117 8.09 -8.99 -3.53
N TRP A 118 8.40 -8.46 -4.71
CA TRP A 118 8.46 -9.20 -5.96
C TRP A 118 9.51 -10.32 -5.96
N VAL A 119 10.74 -10.07 -5.46
CA VAL A 119 11.81 -11.10 -5.39
C VAL A 119 11.45 -12.30 -4.51
N LYS A 120 10.40 -12.20 -3.69
CA LYS A 120 9.90 -13.31 -2.85
C LYS A 120 8.86 -14.16 -3.56
N LEU A 121 8.42 -13.77 -4.75
CA LEU A 121 7.46 -14.53 -5.53
C LEU A 121 8.09 -15.80 -6.10
N PRO A 122 7.30 -16.87 -6.28
CA PRO A 122 7.75 -18.03 -7.03
C PRO A 122 8.13 -17.61 -8.46
N ASP A 123 9.14 -18.29 -8.99
CA ASP A 123 9.70 -18.08 -10.32
C ASP A 123 10.41 -16.72 -10.54
N ALA A 124 10.63 -15.94 -9.48
CA ALA A 124 11.51 -14.76 -9.55
C ALA A 124 12.94 -15.20 -9.89
N THR A 125 13.49 -14.65 -10.97
CA THR A 125 14.82 -15.01 -11.50
C THR A 125 15.63 -13.74 -11.80
N MET A 126 16.96 -13.87 -11.89
CA MET A 126 17.82 -12.74 -12.23
C MET A 126 17.49 -12.10 -13.59
N PRO A 127 17.25 -12.86 -14.69
CA PRO A 127 16.85 -12.25 -15.96
C PRO A 127 15.56 -11.43 -15.86
N LEU A 128 14.58 -11.90 -15.09
CA LEU A 128 13.34 -11.17 -14.88
C LEU A 128 13.55 -9.95 -13.97
N ALA A 129 14.49 -10.02 -13.02
CA ALA A 129 14.77 -8.92 -12.09
C ALA A 129 15.26 -7.65 -12.79
N VAL A 130 16.03 -7.79 -13.88
CA VAL A 130 16.48 -6.66 -14.70
C VAL A 130 15.26 -5.90 -15.25
N GLN A 131 14.37 -6.61 -15.95
CA GLN A 131 13.16 -6.04 -16.58
C GLN A 131 12.20 -5.43 -15.55
N VAL A 132 12.01 -6.14 -14.43
CA VAL A 132 11.11 -5.70 -13.36
C VAL A 132 11.65 -4.47 -12.64
N LEU A 133 12.95 -4.42 -12.36
CA LEU A 133 13.53 -3.27 -11.68
C LEU A 133 13.50 -2.03 -12.58
N GLU A 134 13.75 -2.20 -13.87
CA GLU A 134 13.63 -1.14 -14.87
C GLU A 134 12.21 -0.53 -14.85
N THR A 135 11.19 -1.38 -14.97
CA THR A 135 9.79 -0.93 -14.98
C THR A 135 9.34 -0.33 -13.65
N ILE A 136 9.70 -0.92 -12.50
CA ILE A 136 9.32 -0.39 -11.17
C ILE A 136 9.90 1.00 -10.90
N ARG A 137 11.10 1.30 -11.41
CA ARG A 137 11.77 2.60 -11.18
C ARG A 137 11.08 3.77 -11.85
N ASP A 138 10.26 3.50 -12.86
CA ASP A 138 9.51 4.52 -13.59
C ASP A 138 8.12 4.78 -13.01
N LEU A 139 7.66 3.94 -12.08
CA LEU A 139 6.33 4.07 -11.49
C LEU A 139 6.22 5.27 -10.54
N THR A 140 5.08 5.95 -10.60
CA THR A 140 4.68 6.97 -9.63
C THR A 140 4.34 6.35 -8.28
N ARG A 141 4.19 7.19 -7.24
CA ARG A 141 3.85 6.70 -5.89
C ARG A 141 2.52 5.94 -5.85
N GLU A 142 1.51 6.37 -6.59
CA GLU A 142 0.20 5.70 -6.58
C GLU A 142 0.23 4.39 -7.36
N GLU A 143 0.92 4.34 -8.51
CA GLU A 143 1.17 3.10 -9.25
C GLU A 143 1.92 2.08 -8.40
N VAL A 144 2.95 2.50 -7.65
CA VAL A 144 3.67 1.60 -6.74
C VAL A 144 2.73 1.05 -5.66
N LYS A 145 1.83 1.85 -5.09
CA LYS A 145 0.85 1.35 -4.11
C LYS A 145 -0.10 0.33 -4.75
N CYS A 146 -0.48 0.52 -6.00
CA CYS A 146 -1.31 -0.43 -6.75
C CYS A 146 -0.56 -1.74 -7.02
N LEU A 147 0.67 -1.66 -7.54
CA LEU A 147 1.56 -2.80 -7.74
C LEU A 147 1.73 -3.59 -6.45
N ARG A 148 2.00 -2.92 -5.32
CA ARG A 148 2.18 -3.60 -4.03
C ARG A 148 0.92 -4.30 -3.52
N ALA A 149 -0.26 -3.76 -3.83
CA ALA A 149 -1.52 -4.45 -3.53
C ALA A 149 -1.67 -5.72 -4.38
N PHE A 150 -1.32 -5.65 -5.67
CA PHE A 150 -1.32 -6.81 -6.57
C PHE A 150 -0.29 -7.87 -6.14
N LEU A 151 0.93 -7.47 -5.75
CA LEU A 151 1.94 -8.37 -5.19
C LEU A 151 1.48 -9.06 -3.88
N GLY A 152 0.48 -8.50 -3.20
CA GLY A 152 -0.15 -9.09 -2.02
C GLY A 152 -1.12 -10.24 -2.34
N ILE A 153 -1.46 -10.46 -3.61
CA ILE A 153 -2.33 -11.56 -4.04
C ILE A 153 -1.62 -12.91 -3.79
N SER A 154 -2.34 -13.84 -3.16
CA SER A 154 -1.78 -15.15 -2.84
C SER A 154 -1.50 -15.97 -4.10
N LYS A 155 -0.38 -16.71 -4.10
CA LYS A 155 0.06 -17.59 -5.20
C LYS A 155 0.34 -16.86 -6.53
N GLN A 156 0.67 -15.57 -6.46
CA GLN A 156 1.10 -14.77 -7.60
C GLN A 156 2.41 -15.31 -8.20
N ARG A 157 2.52 -15.31 -9.54
CA ARG A 157 3.77 -15.59 -10.26
C ARG A 157 4.57 -14.29 -10.49
N ALA A 158 5.90 -14.40 -10.54
CA ALA A 158 6.78 -13.25 -10.71
C ALA A 158 6.61 -12.52 -12.06
N ASP A 159 6.26 -13.22 -13.12
CA ASP A 159 6.11 -12.70 -14.49
C ASP A 159 4.84 -11.85 -14.69
N ALA A 160 3.77 -12.16 -13.97
CA ALA A 160 2.46 -11.52 -14.14
C ALA A 160 2.44 -10.01 -13.82
N ILE A 161 3.49 -9.46 -13.17
CA ILE A 161 3.59 -8.00 -13.02
C ILE A 161 3.85 -7.29 -14.34
N LEU A 162 4.46 -7.97 -15.32
CA LEU A 162 4.73 -7.40 -16.64
C LEU A 162 3.43 -7.15 -17.41
N SER A 163 2.38 -7.93 -17.12
CA SER A 163 1.02 -7.71 -17.64
C SER A 163 0.25 -6.66 -16.84
N LEU A 164 0.61 -6.43 -15.56
CA LEU A 164 -0.04 -5.44 -14.70
C LEU A 164 0.44 -4.01 -14.97
N ILE A 165 1.74 -3.81 -15.13
CA ILE A 165 2.33 -2.46 -15.13
C ILE A 165 1.74 -1.57 -16.26
N PRO A 166 1.66 -2.04 -17.53
CA PRO A 166 1.11 -1.21 -18.60
C PRO A 166 -0.30 -0.67 -18.31
N PRO A 167 -1.31 -1.48 -17.91
CA PRO A 167 -2.64 -0.94 -17.63
C PRO A 167 -2.69 0.00 -16.43
N ILE A 168 -1.93 -0.24 -15.34
CA ILE A 168 -2.00 0.66 -14.17
C ILE A 168 -1.33 2.02 -14.40
N VAL A 169 -0.39 2.10 -15.35
CA VAL A 169 0.28 3.35 -15.76
C VAL A 169 -0.62 4.16 -16.71
N ALA A 170 -1.37 3.49 -17.59
CA ALA A 170 -2.29 4.14 -18.52
C ALA A 170 -3.60 4.61 -17.86
N MET A 171 -3.97 4.00 -16.73
CA MET A 171 -5.25 4.22 -16.06
C MET A 171 -5.27 5.52 -15.24
N GLU A 172 -6.40 6.22 -15.29
CA GLU A 172 -6.66 7.40 -14.45
C GLU A 172 -6.50 7.10 -12.95
N PRO A 173 -6.13 8.09 -12.11
CA PRO A 173 -5.89 7.88 -10.68
C PRO A 173 -7.05 7.25 -9.91
N SER A 174 -8.30 7.57 -10.30
CA SER A 174 -9.51 7.01 -9.69
C SER A 174 -9.66 5.51 -10.00
N GLY A 175 -9.44 5.11 -11.24
CA GLY A 175 -9.38 3.71 -11.66
C GLY A 175 -8.25 2.94 -10.99
N ASN A 176 -7.07 3.56 -10.87
CA ASN A 176 -5.92 2.95 -10.18
C ASN A 176 -6.25 2.71 -8.69
N PHE A 177 -6.88 3.68 -8.03
CA PHE A 177 -7.36 3.55 -6.66
C PHE A 177 -8.40 2.42 -6.50
N ALA A 178 -9.35 2.33 -7.42
CA ALA A 178 -10.35 1.26 -7.48
C ALA A 178 -9.71 -0.13 -7.64
N SER A 179 -8.78 -0.26 -8.58
CA SER A 179 -8.00 -1.50 -8.82
C SER A 179 -7.24 -1.92 -7.58
N ARG A 180 -6.56 -0.97 -6.91
CA ARG A 180 -5.85 -1.22 -5.64
C ARG A 180 -6.76 -1.78 -4.56
N LYS A 181 -7.98 -1.24 -4.41
CA LYS A 181 -8.95 -1.75 -3.43
C LYS A 181 -9.45 -3.14 -3.80
N MET A 182 -9.67 -3.41 -5.08
CA MET A 182 -10.03 -4.74 -5.57
C MET A 182 -8.93 -5.78 -5.30
N PHE A 183 -7.66 -5.46 -5.53
CA PHE A 183 -6.54 -6.38 -5.28
C PHE A 183 -6.39 -6.77 -3.81
N ALA A 184 -6.83 -5.91 -2.90
CA ALA A 184 -6.82 -6.18 -1.46
C ALA A 184 -7.95 -7.12 -1.00
N VAL A 185 -8.89 -7.48 -1.88
CA VAL A 185 -10.04 -8.34 -1.55
C VAL A 185 -9.58 -9.78 -1.36
N ARG A 186 -10.06 -10.41 -0.28
CA ARG A 186 -9.68 -11.79 0.02
C ARG A 186 -10.18 -12.75 -1.07
N GLY A 187 -9.25 -13.54 -1.58
CA GLY A 187 -9.52 -14.61 -2.53
C GLY A 187 -9.48 -14.18 -3.99
N ILE A 188 -9.20 -12.91 -4.30
CA ILE A 188 -8.96 -12.51 -5.68
C ILE A 188 -7.69 -13.17 -6.19
N THR A 189 -7.73 -13.65 -7.43
CA THR A 189 -6.57 -14.26 -8.10
C THR A 189 -5.88 -13.25 -9.01
N ALA A 190 -4.63 -13.54 -9.38
CA ALA A 190 -3.85 -12.75 -10.33
C ALA A 190 -4.60 -12.53 -11.65
N GLU A 191 -5.18 -13.62 -12.16
CA GLU A 191 -5.91 -13.67 -13.43
C GLU A 191 -7.17 -12.79 -13.36
N GLN A 192 -8.02 -13.01 -12.35
CA GLN A 192 -9.19 -12.17 -12.13
C GLN A 192 -8.81 -10.69 -11.95
N ALA A 193 -7.74 -10.41 -11.22
CA ALA A 193 -7.26 -9.06 -11.01
C ALA A 193 -6.90 -8.38 -12.35
N LEU A 194 -6.17 -9.08 -13.22
CA LEU A 194 -5.77 -8.57 -14.55
C LEU A 194 -6.98 -8.43 -15.50
N ASP A 195 -7.84 -9.44 -15.58
CA ASP A 195 -9.01 -9.44 -16.47
C ASP A 195 -9.96 -8.27 -16.17
N ASN A 196 -10.14 -7.97 -14.87
CA ASN A 196 -11.05 -6.94 -14.39
C ASN A 196 -10.55 -5.51 -14.65
N LEU A 197 -9.25 -5.30 -14.92
CA LEU A 197 -8.69 -3.96 -15.16
C LEU A 197 -9.34 -3.27 -16.35
N SER A 198 -9.62 -4.02 -17.41
CA SER A 198 -10.25 -3.52 -18.64
C SER A 198 -11.66 -2.97 -18.44
N ILE A 199 -12.34 -3.39 -17.35
CA ILE A 199 -13.65 -2.87 -16.97
C ILE A 199 -13.48 -1.61 -16.11
N ILE A 200 -12.56 -1.65 -15.14
CA ILE A 200 -12.29 -0.52 -14.23
C ILE A 200 -11.78 0.69 -15.00
N GLU A 201 -10.98 0.49 -16.06
CA GLU A 201 -10.49 1.56 -16.93
C GLU A 201 -11.63 2.39 -17.57
N LYS A 202 -12.81 1.80 -17.73
CA LYS A 202 -13.99 2.45 -18.35
C LYS A 202 -14.85 3.21 -17.34
N PHE A 203 -14.51 3.16 -16.05
CA PHE A 203 -15.28 3.85 -15.03
C PHE A 203 -15.09 5.36 -15.10
N THR A 204 -16.16 6.10 -14.83
CA THR A 204 -16.03 7.51 -14.40
C THR A 204 -15.42 7.56 -13.00
N ASP A 205 -14.91 8.72 -12.59
CA ASP A 205 -14.33 8.88 -11.25
C ASP A 205 -15.29 8.44 -10.13
N LYS A 206 -16.57 8.82 -10.26
CA LYS A 206 -17.58 8.48 -9.25
C LYS A 206 -17.85 6.99 -9.21
N GLN A 207 -17.90 6.33 -10.37
CA GLN A 207 -18.04 4.87 -10.48
C GLN A 207 -16.84 4.16 -9.84
N ALA A 208 -15.62 4.63 -10.11
CA ALA A 208 -14.41 4.09 -9.51
C ALA A 208 -14.38 4.28 -7.99
N TRP A 209 -14.77 5.46 -7.48
CA TRP A 209 -14.79 5.72 -6.04
C TRP A 209 -15.83 4.89 -5.28
N VAL A 210 -17.02 4.69 -5.85
CA VAL A 210 -18.03 3.83 -5.22
C VAL A 210 -17.60 2.35 -5.28
N TYR A 211 -17.02 1.89 -6.39
CA TYR A 211 -16.49 0.53 -6.49
C TYR A 211 -15.38 0.30 -5.48
N ALA A 212 -14.49 1.28 -5.29
CA ALA A 212 -13.44 1.22 -4.29
C ALA A 212 -14.00 1.09 -2.85
N ALA A 213 -15.03 1.87 -2.51
CA ALA A 213 -15.72 1.78 -1.22
C ALA A 213 -16.45 0.43 -1.05
N PHE A 214 -17.03 -0.09 -2.13
CA PHE A 214 -17.65 -1.40 -2.18
C PHE A 214 -16.61 -2.50 -1.92
N ALA A 215 -15.48 -2.50 -2.63
CA ALA A 215 -14.41 -3.48 -2.45
C ALA A 215 -13.80 -3.47 -1.04
N GLU A 216 -13.75 -2.30 -0.38
CA GLU A 216 -13.25 -2.13 0.99
C GLU A 216 -14.24 -2.60 2.08
N THR A 217 -15.46 -2.96 1.70
CA THR A 217 -16.48 -3.40 2.64
C THR A 217 -16.04 -4.65 3.43
N LYS A 218 -16.40 -4.69 4.72
CA LYS A 218 -16.02 -5.79 5.61
C LYS A 218 -16.55 -7.14 5.08
N ARG A 219 -15.66 -8.14 5.05
CA ARG A 219 -15.90 -9.51 4.55
C ARG A 219 -16.27 -9.57 3.06
N MET A 220 -15.83 -8.58 2.27
CA MET A 220 -15.92 -8.66 0.81
C MET A 220 -15.10 -9.85 0.27
N ASP A 221 -15.57 -10.46 -0.81
CA ASP A 221 -14.92 -11.60 -1.47
C ASP A 221 -14.79 -11.37 -2.98
N ALA A 222 -13.88 -12.15 -3.58
CA ALA A 222 -13.52 -12.04 -5.00
C ALA A 222 -14.73 -12.16 -5.94
N ARG A 223 -15.60 -13.15 -5.71
CA ARG A 223 -16.77 -13.36 -6.57
C ARG A 223 -17.67 -12.13 -6.56
N THR A 224 -17.98 -11.60 -5.38
CA THR A 224 -18.88 -10.46 -5.24
C THR A 224 -18.31 -9.21 -5.90
N VAL A 225 -17.00 -8.92 -5.76
CA VAL A 225 -16.41 -7.74 -6.42
C VAL A 225 -16.31 -7.89 -7.94
N THR A 226 -16.01 -9.09 -8.43
CA THR A 226 -15.97 -9.36 -9.87
C THR A 226 -17.38 -9.30 -10.49
N ASP A 227 -18.37 -9.93 -9.86
CA ASP A 227 -19.77 -9.93 -10.33
C ASP A 227 -20.38 -8.50 -10.31
N ALA A 228 -19.85 -7.60 -9.46
CA ALA A 228 -20.34 -6.23 -9.35
C ALA A 228 -19.86 -5.28 -10.46
N LEU A 229 -18.70 -5.55 -11.07
CA LEU A 229 -18.07 -4.66 -12.06
C LEU A 229 -19.01 -4.16 -13.17
N PRO A 230 -19.77 -5.02 -13.87
CA PRO A 230 -20.68 -4.55 -14.92
C PRO A 230 -21.81 -3.67 -14.38
N LEU A 231 -22.23 -3.85 -13.13
CA LEU A 231 -23.26 -3.01 -12.49
C LEU A 231 -22.70 -1.62 -12.18
N PHE A 232 -21.46 -1.55 -11.70
CA PHE A 232 -20.77 -0.28 -11.44
C PHE A 232 -20.55 0.53 -12.71
N LEU A 233 -20.21 -0.12 -13.82
CA LEU A 233 -20.06 0.52 -15.13
C LEU A 233 -21.35 1.21 -15.60
N GLN A 234 -22.50 0.69 -15.19
CA GLN A 234 -23.83 1.19 -15.58
C GLN A 234 -24.40 2.22 -14.60
N LEU A 235 -23.73 2.46 -13.45
CA LEU A 235 -24.23 3.43 -12.49
C LEU A 235 -24.16 4.83 -13.07
N ARG A 236 -25.25 5.57 -12.91
CA ARG A 236 -25.22 7.01 -13.09
C ARG A 236 -24.33 7.65 -12.02
N ASP A 237 -23.77 8.80 -12.34
CA ASP A 237 -22.89 9.56 -11.45
C ASP A 237 -23.54 9.90 -10.09
N ASP A 238 -24.82 10.31 -10.09
CA ASP A 238 -25.60 10.60 -8.88
C ASP A 238 -25.79 9.35 -8.02
N ALA A 239 -26.13 8.22 -8.66
CA ALA A 239 -26.32 6.94 -7.99
C ALA A 239 -24.99 6.43 -7.38
N ALA A 240 -23.90 6.53 -8.13
CA ALA A 240 -22.56 6.16 -7.65
C ALA A 240 -22.14 6.99 -6.43
N TRP A 241 -22.34 8.32 -6.48
CA TRP A 241 -22.04 9.21 -5.36
C TRP A 241 -22.84 8.86 -4.11
N ASN A 242 -24.16 8.76 -4.25
CA ASN A 242 -25.05 8.46 -3.13
C ASN A 242 -24.79 7.07 -2.52
N MET A 243 -24.52 6.07 -3.36
CA MET A 243 -24.18 4.72 -2.90
C MET A 243 -22.84 4.69 -2.15
N ARG A 244 -21.83 5.44 -2.61
CA ARG A 244 -20.55 5.57 -1.90
C ARG A 244 -20.77 6.13 -0.51
N THR A 245 -21.57 7.18 -0.40
CA THR A 245 -21.89 7.82 0.88
C THR A 245 -22.63 6.86 1.80
N LEU A 246 -23.63 6.12 1.29
CA LEU A 246 -24.34 5.09 2.04
C LEU A 246 -23.38 4.01 2.58
N ILE A 247 -22.48 3.48 1.74
CA ILE A 247 -21.50 2.46 2.15
C ILE A 247 -20.60 2.98 3.28
N LYS A 248 -20.07 4.21 3.13
CA LYS A 248 -19.11 4.80 4.07
C LYS A 248 -19.75 5.22 5.39
N LYS A 249 -20.90 5.90 5.34
CA LYS A 249 -21.62 6.42 6.50
C LYS A 249 -22.08 5.27 7.40
N ASP A 250 -22.72 4.28 6.81
CA ASP A 250 -23.36 3.21 7.58
C ASP A 250 -22.49 1.98 7.76
N LYS A 251 -21.27 2.01 7.20
CA LYS A 251 -20.27 0.93 7.28
C LYS A 251 -20.91 -0.41 6.90
N LEU A 252 -21.59 -0.41 5.76
CA LEU A 252 -22.31 -1.58 5.28
C LEU A 252 -21.41 -2.81 5.25
N ASN A 253 -21.99 -3.99 5.48
CA ASN A 253 -21.31 -5.26 5.22
C ASN A 253 -21.53 -5.72 3.78
N ARG A 254 -20.81 -6.76 3.35
CA ARG A 254 -20.87 -7.30 1.97
C ARG A 254 -22.31 -7.49 1.47
N ASN A 255 -23.15 -8.17 2.25
CA ASN A 255 -24.51 -8.52 1.83
C ASN A 255 -25.39 -7.27 1.72
N ALA A 256 -25.26 -6.33 2.65
CA ALA A 256 -26.02 -5.08 2.61
C ALA A 256 -25.59 -4.20 1.43
N ALA A 257 -24.29 -4.04 1.19
CA ALA A 257 -23.76 -3.29 0.06
C ALA A 257 -24.22 -3.90 -1.28
N TRP A 258 -24.12 -5.23 -1.42
CA TRP A 258 -24.57 -5.94 -2.61
C TRP A 258 -26.08 -5.77 -2.82
N ARG A 259 -26.89 -5.92 -1.77
CA ARG A 259 -28.35 -5.75 -1.85
C ARG A 259 -28.73 -4.34 -2.32
N TRP A 260 -28.11 -3.30 -1.76
CA TRP A 260 -28.36 -1.91 -2.18
C TRP A 260 -27.96 -1.67 -3.65
N LEU A 261 -26.84 -2.25 -4.09
CA LEU A 261 -26.43 -2.20 -5.49
C LEU A 261 -27.50 -2.79 -6.40
N ILE A 262 -27.88 -4.06 -6.18
CA ILE A 262 -28.74 -4.78 -7.12
C ILE A 262 -30.23 -4.44 -7.00
N SER A 263 -30.69 -3.99 -5.83
CA SER A 263 -32.12 -3.76 -5.56
C SER A 263 -32.53 -2.29 -5.75
N TYR A 264 -31.55 -1.38 -5.81
CA TYR A 264 -31.81 0.06 -5.90
C TYR A 264 -30.88 0.74 -6.91
N PHE A 265 -29.59 0.87 -6.61
CA PHE A 265 -28.71 1.79 -7.34
C PHE A 265 -28.46 1.39 -8.80
N ALA A 266 -28.40 0.10 -9.11
CA ALA A 266 -28.23 -0.41 -10.47
C ALA A 266 -29.50 -0.30 -11.34
N HIS A 267 -30.62 0.22 -10.81
CA HIS A 267 -31.85 0.40 -11.57
C HIS A 267 -32.04 1.84 -12.09
N PRO A 268 -32.83 2.04 -13.17
CA PRO A 268 -33.26 3.37 -13.60
C PRO A 268 -34.04 4.13 -12.54
N VAL A 269 -34.06 5.48 -12.60
CA VAL A 269 -34.75 6.38 -11.64
C VAL A 269 -36.18 5.94 -11.36
N GLN A 270 -36.94 5.62 -12.42
CA GLN A 270 -38.36 5.28 -12.32
C GLN A 270 -38.60 3.99 -11.52
N VAL A 271 -37.63 3.08 -11.53
CA VAL A 271 -37.66 1.85 -10.73
C VAL A 271 -37.19 2.14 -9.30
N GLN A 272 -36.16 2.97 -9.13
CA GLN A 272 -35.69 3.41 -7.82
C GLN A 272 -36.82 4.07 -7.01
N GLU A 273 -37.56 5.02 -7.59
CA GLU A 273 -38.69 5.68 -6.93
C GLU A 273 -39.76 4.67 -6.47
N LYS A 274 -40.10 3.69 -7.32
CA LYS A 274 -41.06 2.63 -6.95
C LYS A 274 -40.53 1.74 -5.83
N GLN A 275 -39.24 1.42 -5.84
CA GLN A 275 -38.61 0.61 -4.78
C GLN A 275 -38.54 1.39 -3.46
N TYR A 276 -38.29 2.70 -3.51
CA TYR A 276 -38.26 3.54 -2.32
C TYR A 276 -39.54 3.42 -1.49
N TYR A 277 -40.72 3.47 -2.13
CA TYR A 277 -42.00 3.32 -1.43
C TYR A 277 -42.30 1.90 -0.93
N ARG A 278 -41.54 0.90 -1.37
CA ARG A 278 -41.67 -0.50 -0.90
C ARG A 278 -40.78 -0.80 0.31
N TYR A 279 -39.75 0.00 0.53
CA TYR A 279 -38.86 -0.14 1.67
C TYR A 279 -39.54 0.21 2.99
N ASP A 280 -39.10 -0.44 4.06
CA ASP A 280 -39.61 -0.15 5.40
C ASP A 280 -39.19 1.27 5.85
N GLY A 281 -39.73 1.73 6.99
CA GLY A 281 -39.40 3.06 7.50
C GLY A 281 -37.91 3.26 7.76
N ARG A 282 -37.22 2.22 8.22
CA ARG A 282 -35.79 2.28 8.57
C ARG A 282 -34.92 2.40 7.32
N GLU A 283 -35.18 1.58 6.31
CA GLU A 283 -34.45 1.59 5.05
C GLU A 283 -34.65 2.91 4.28
N ARG A 284 -35.86 3.47 4.33
CA ARG A 284 -36.13 4.79 3.76
C ARG A 284 -35.34 5.88 4.47
N THR A 285 -35.37 5.92 5.80
CA THR A 285 -34.55 6.87 6.58
C THR A 285 -33.06 6.70 6.26
N GLN A 286 -32.58 5.47 6.22
CA GLN A 286 -31.18 5.17 5.89
C GLN A 286 -30.77 5.77 4.52
N LEU A 287 -31.63 5.60 3.52
CA LEU A 287 -31.36 6.14 2.18
C LEU A 287 -31.43 7.66 2.13
N LEU A 288 -32.44 8.27 2.77
CA LEU A 288 -32.56 9.73 2.85
C LEU A 288 -31.38 10.36 3.60
N ASP A 289 -30.95 9.76 4.70
CA ASP A 289 -29.78 10.22 5.47
C ASP A 289 -28.49 10.14 4.66
N ALA A 290 -28.36 9.13 3.79
CA ALA A 290 -27.24 9.00 2.87
C ALA A 290 -27.29 10.08 1.78
N PHE A 291 -28.46 10.38 1.21
CA PHE A 291 -28.62 11.45 0.22
C PHE A 291 -28.36 12.83 0.82
N TYR A 292 -28.85 13.08 2.03
CA TYR A 292 -28.59 14.30 2.77
C TYR A 292 -27.08 14.49 3.00
N ALA A 293 -26.40 13.46 3.52
CA ALA A 293 -24.95 13.51 3.73
C ALA A 293 -24.15 13.68 2.42
N ALA A 294 -24.61 13.07 1.33
CA ALA A 294 -23.99 13.21 0.02
C ALA A 294 -24.13 14.63 -0.53
N GLY A 295 -25.27 15.29 -0.25
CA GLY A 295 -25.50 16.70 -0.55
C GLY A 295 -24.66 17.63 0.32
N GLU A 296 -24.52 17.36 1.62
CA GLU A 296 -23.63 18.13 2.50
C GLU A 296 -22.17 18.07 2.05
N GLU A 297 -21.67 16.91 1.61
CA GLU A 297 -20.29 16.78 1.09
C GLU A 297 -20.09 17.67 -0.17
N LEU A 298 -21.11 17.76 -1.05
CA LEU A 298 -21.08 18.64 -2.22
C LEU A 298 -21.16 20.12 -1.84
N VAL A 299 -22.07 20.49 -0.94
CA VAL A 299 -22.22 21.86 -0.44
C VAL A 299 -20.96 22.29 0.31
N TRP A 300 -20.37 21.42 1.13
CA TRP A 300 -19.10 21.66 1.80
C TRP A 300 -17.98 21.85 0.77
N THR A 301 -17.88 21.01 -0.26
CA THR A 301 -16.88 21.17 -1.33
C THR A 301 -17.05 22.50 -2.07
N ILE A 302 -18.28 22.90 -2.38
CA ILE A 302 -18.60 24.21 -2.99
C ILE A 302 -18.25 25.36 -2.04
N ASN A 303 -18.53 25.24 -0.75
CA ASN A 303 -18.20 26.27 0.24
C ASN A 303 -16.68 26.34 0.50
N SER A 304 -15.98 25.22 0.44
CA SER A 304 -14.52 25.15 0.49
C SER A 304 -13.86 25.68 -0.79
N LEU A 305 -14.56 25.66 -1.93
CA LEU A 305 -14.16 26.39 -3.14
C LEU A 305 -14.30 27.92 -2.95
N HIS A 306 -15.22 28.38 -2.09
CA HIS A 306 -15.37 29.80 -1.74
C HIS A 306 -14.39 30.27 -0.66
N ALA A 307 -13.95 29.38 0.23
CA ALA A 307 -12.91 29.66 1.22
C ALA A 307 -11.57 29.15 0.67
N VAL A 308 -10.85 30.00 -0.08
CA VAL A 308 -9.48 29.68 -0.49
C VAL A 308 -8.66 29.46 0.76
N SER A 309 -8.36 28.20 1.10
CA SER A 309 -7.77 27.82 2.37
C SER A 309 -6.34 27.32 2.17
N ASP A 310 -5.49 27.53 3.17
CA ASP A 310 -4.12 27.04 3.16
C ASP A 310 -4.04 25.54 3.39
N GLU A 311 -2.82 24.99 3.40
CA GLU A 311 -2.57 23.56 3.62
C GLU A 311 -3.00 23.04 5.01
N TYR A 312 -3.39 23.94 5.92
CA TYR A 312 -3.89 23.65 7.27
C TYR A 312 -5.40 23.84 7.39
N GLY A 313 -6.09 24.21 6.30
CA GLY A 313 -7.53 24.44 6.29
C GLY A 313 -7.95 25.80 6.87
N MET A 314 -7.02 26.75 6.97
CA MET A 314 -7.31 28.11 7.39
C MET A 314 -7.58 29.00 6.18
N GLU A 315 -8.60 29.86 6.25
CA GLU A 315 -8.94 30.78 5.16
C GLU A 315 -7.77 31.75 4.87
N ILE A 316 -7.34 31.77 3.61
CA ILE A 316 -6.34 32.70 3.10
C ILE A 316 -7.03 34.02 2.81
N SER A 317 -6.62 35.06 3.52
CA SER A 317 -7.19 36.40 3.38
C SER A 317 -7.06 36.95 1.94
N SER A 318 -8.00 37.79 1.52
CA SER A 318 -8.00 38.41 0.18
C SER A 318 -6.72 39.19 -0.13
N SER A 319 -6.07 39.81 0.87
CA SER A 319 -4.79 40.50 0.70
C SER A 319 -3.65 39.52 0.43
N SER A 320 -3.65 38.37 1.09
CA SER A 320 -2.69 37.29 0.83
C SER A 320 -2.87 36.71 -0.57
N LEU A 321 -4.11 36.53 -1.04
CA LEU A 321 -4.38 36.06 -2.40
C LEU A 321 -3.94 37.05 -3.47
N GLN A 322 -4.14 38.35 -3.25
CA GLN A 322 -3.70 39.39 -4.18
C GLN A 322 -2.17 39.54 -4.25
N ALA A 323 -1.48 39.18 -3.16
CA ALA A 323 -0.01 39.21 -3.09
C ALA A 323 0.65 37.92 -3.63
N MET A 324 -0.12 36.87 -3.92
CA MET A 324 0.44 35.61 -4.41
C MET A 324 0.91 35.70 -5.87
N PRO A 325 2.06 35.09 -6.21
CA PRO A 325 2.47 34.90 -7.58
C PRO A 325 1.42 34.11 -8.37
N LYS A 326 1.27 34.42 -9.66
CA LYS A 326 0.29 33.78 -10.56
C LYS A 326 0.41 32.25 -10.57
N GLU A 327 1.62 31.72 -10.49
CA GLU A 327 1.91 30.29 -10.47
C GLU A 327 1.39 29.60 -9.20
N ASP A 328 1.47 30.27 -8.06
CA ASP A 328 0.98 29.74 -6.79
C ASP A 328 -0.55 29.84 -6.70
N LEU A 329 -1.14 30.92 -7.23
CA LEU A 329 -2.59 30.99 -7.42
C LEU A 329 -3.09 29.86 -8.32
N GLN A 330 -2.40 29.60 -9.44
CA GLN A 330 -2.77 28.49 -10.33
C GLN A 330 -2.67 27.12 -9.64
N ARG A 331 -1.62 26.87 -8.84
CA ARG A 331 -1.52 25.63 -8.05
C ARG A 331 -2.61 25.53 -6.99
N LEU A 332 -2.94 26.64 -6.33
CA LEU A 332 -3.97 26.73 -5.31
C LEU A 332 -5.35 26.42 -5.90
N PHE A 333 -5.70 27.04 -7.02
CA PHE A 333 -6.95 26.74 -7.74
C PHE A 333 -6.97 25.34 -8.35
N ALA A 334 -5.84 24.83 -8.85
CA ALA A 334 -5.74 23.46 -9.35
C ALA A 334 -6.01 22.42 -8.25
N LYS A 335 -5.58 22.70 -7.01
CA LYS A 335 -5.89 21.86 -5.84
C LYS A 335 -7.36 21.90 -5.45
N LEU A 336 -8.05 23.01 -5.69
CA LEU A 336 -9.49 23.15 -5.40
C LEU A 336 -10.38 22.49 -6.46
N SER A 337 -9.87 22.28 -7.68
CA SER A 337 -10.57 21.61 -8.80
C SER A 337 -10.34 20.09 -8.89
N GLN A 338 -9.58 19.51 -7.97
CA GLN A 338 -9.37 18.06 -7.80
C GLN A 338 -10.26 17.55 -6.67
#